data_AF-A0A9P7TWR5-F1
#
_entry.id   AF-A0A9P7TWR5-F1
#
_cell.length_a   1.000
_cell.length_b   1.000
_cell.length_c   1.000
_cell.angle_alpha   90.00
_cell.angle_beta   90.00
_cell.angle_gamma   90.00
#
_symmetry.space_group_name_H-M   'P 1'
#
loop_
_entity.id
_entity.type
_entity.pdbx_description
1 polymer ?
#
loop_
_entity_poly.entity_id
_entity_poly.type
_entity_poly.pdbx_seq_one_letter_code
_entity_poly.pdbx_strand_id
1 'polypeptide(L)'
;MLSFIALAVLLGPHAALAAKCTLDSKCPPDSPCCSQYGECGIGAYCLGGCDPRMSYNLSSCVPAPVCSDRTTKFGNLDSIVDISEYLGDASKKDWVAQGEPASHDGNVLLTMPKNSVGTVLASTTYMWYGNVKARFKTARGRGVVTAFILLSDVKDEIDYEFVGVDLGTAQTNYYYQGITDYHNSGNITLSDTFRNFHEYEIRWTPDKIEWLVDGQVGRTKLRKDTWNATSQSWMFPQTPARVQLSIWPGGAATNAKGTVDWAGGPMDWSAEDITKAGYFYATVAEVSIECYNAKKPPGTNMNKSYTYSSTRATNDTVLDGNGDFVLGSFEGTGSDMKKAKPSVSQSAAPSKNTAATIPGGGNGAAGQDHSGTGGQSGGSSGNGDSGSGSGSGSGAGSGSGSGPGPSGNCPASSFNQDCSKGTSDPKSDTAKSSAHKAGISALAMLVAGAGVAFWL
;
A
#
# COMPACT_ATOMS: atom_id res chain seq x y z
N MET A 1 55.83 -27.04 20.82
CA MET A 1 54.84 -26.24 21.56
C MET A 1 53.88 -25.64 20.55
N LEU A 2 52.57 -25.80 20.79
CA LEU A 2 51.50 -25.66 19.81
C LEU A 2 51.36 -24.22 19.25
N SER A 3 51.19 -24.12 17.93
CA SER A 3 50.63 -22.95 17.25
C SER A 3 49.14 -22.83 17.55
N PHE A 4 48.73 -21.74 18.18
CA PHE A 4 47.32 -21.33 18.26
C PHE A 4 47.03 -20.34 17.14
N ILE A 5 46.30 -20.79 16.12
CA ILE A 5 45.65 -19.93 15.14
C ILE A 5 44.38 -19.39 15.83
N ALA A 6 44.36 -18.09 16.10
CA ALA A 6 43.15 -17.39 16.53
C ALA A 6 42.18 -17.31 15.33
N LEU A 7 41.13 -18.12 15.35
CA LEU A 7 40.03 -18.02 14.39
C LEU A 7 39.14 -16.85 14.82
N ALA A 8 39.36 -15.68 14.23
CA ALA A 8 38.45 -14.55 14.33
C ALA A 8 37.15 -14.89 13.60
N VAL A 9 36.08 -15.19 14.35
CA VAL A 9 34.73 -15.29 13.80
C VAL A 9 34.24 -13.87 13.51
N LEU A 10 34.41 -13.43 12.27
CA LEU A 10 33.74 -12.25 11.72
C LEU A 10 32.23 -12.56 11.61
N LEU A 11 31.48 -12.27 12.68
CA LEU A 11 30.03 -12.11 12.59
C LEU A 11 29.75 -10.82 11.82
N GLY A 12 29.72 -10.91 10.49
CA GLY A 12 29.13 -9.85 9.67
C GLY A 12 27.64 -9.70 10.01
N PRO A 13 27.07 -8.49 9.93
CA PRO A 13 25.66 -8.28 10.16
C PRO A 13 24.91 -8.92 9.00
N HIS A 14 24.50 -10.17 9.16
CA HIS A 14 23.47 -10.73 8.31
C HIS A 14 22.21 -9.96 8.69
N ALA A 15 21.73 -9.10 7.80
CA ALA A 15 20.37 -8.63 7.86
C ALA A 15 19.49 -9.88 7.82
N ALA A 16 19.06 -10.36 8.99
CA ALA A 16 18.17 -11.50 9.09
C ALA A 16 16.88 -11.08 8.40
N LEU A 17 16.61 -11.67 7.24
CA LEU A 17 15.32 -11.52 6.57
C LEU A 17 14.25 -11.95 7.57
N ALA A 18 13.24 -11.10 7.78
CA ALA A 18 12.13 -11.41 8.67
C ALA A 18 11.52 -12.76 8.27
N ALA A 19 11.26 -13.63 9.26
CA ALA A 19 10.61 -14.91 9.01
C ALA A 19 9.24 -14.66 8.35
N LYS A 20 8.84 -15.50 7.39
CA LYS A 20 7.54 -15.35 6.72
C LYS A 20 6.45 -16.08 7.49
N CYS A 21 5.22 -15.57 7.41
CA CYS A 21 4.04 -16.17 8.00
C CYS A 21 2.93 -16.35 6.97
N THR A 22 2.19 -17.45 7.13
CA THR A 22 1.03 -17.84 6.32
C THR A 22 -0.02 -18.49 7.22
N LEU A 23 -1.17 -18.88 6.67
CA LEU A 23 -2.17 -19.66 7.41
C LEU A 23 -1.63 -21.02 7.89
N ASP A 24 -0.65 -21.58 7.16
CA ASP A 24 -0.02 -22.88 7.47
C ASP A 24 1.25 -22.75 8.31
N SER A 25 1.87 -21.57 8.35
CA SER A 25 3.13 -21.31 9.04
C SER A 25 3.03 -20.06 9.89
N LYS A 26 2.86 -20.26 11.20
CA LYS A 26 2.74 -19.15 12.16
C LYS A 26 4.09 -18.54 12.52
N CYS A 27 4.04 -17.28 12.95
CA CYS A 27 5.21 -16.62 13.51
C CYS A 27 5.73 -17.30 14.80
N PRO A 28 7.05 -17.26 15.04
CA PRO A 28 7.64 -17.80 16.26
C PRO A 28 7.43 -16.86 17.47
N PRO A 29 7.61 -17.35 18.72
CA PRO A 29 7.31 -16.57 19.92
C PRO A 29 8.14 -15.29 20.11
N ASP A 30 9.35 -15.24 19.57
CA ASP A 30 10.31 -14.12 19.67
C ASP A 30 10.02 -12.99 18.68
N SER A 31 9.33 -13.29 17.57
CA SER A 31 8.80 -12.32 16.61
C SER A 31 7.33 -12.65 16.30
N PRO A 32 6.40 -12.52 17.26
CA PRO A 32 5.11 -13.21 17.25
C PRO A 32 4.06 -12.60 16.32
N CYS A 33 4.29 -11.40 15.80
CA CYS A 33 3.31 -10.64 15.04
C CYS A 33 3.52 -10.83 13.54
N CYS A 34 2.50 -11.32 12.85
CA CYS A 34 2.50 -11.45 11.40
C CYS A 34 1.95 -10.17 10.76
N SER A 35 2.80 -9.39 10.09
CA SER A 35 2.38 -8.14 9.46
C SER A 35 1.49 -8.34 8.24
N GLN A 36 0.93 -7.24 7.73
CA GLN A 36 0.12 -7.21 6.50
C GLN A 36 0.83 -7.87 5.30
N TYR A 37 2.16 -7.84 5.31
CA TYR A 37 3.03 -8.34 4.26
C TYR A 37 3.54 -9.77 4.48
N GLY A 38 2.96 -10.49 5.44
CA GLY A 38 3.32 -11.88 5.73
C GLY A 38 4.71 -12.00 6.36
N GLU A 39 5.11 -11.02 7.17
CA GLU A 39 6.42 -10.98 7.83
C GLU A 39 6.28 -10.98 9.34
N CYS A 40 7.07 -11.80 10.01
CA CYS A 40 7.11 -11.92 11.45
C CYS A 40 8.02 -10.87 12.08
N GLY A 41 7.51 -10.20 13.11
CA GLY A 41 8.26 -9.17 13.82
C GLY A 41 7.66 -8.80 15.18
N ILE A 42 8.12 -7.66 15.69
CA ILE A 42 7.66 -6.99 16.91
C ILE A 42 7.39 -5.52 16.62
N GLY A 43 6.88 -4.76 17.58
CA GLY A 43 6.69 -3.31 17.42
C GLY A 43 5.65 -3.01 16.35
N ALA A 44 6.04 -2.28 15.30
CA ALA A 44 5.11 -1.88 14.25
C ALA A 44 4.50 -3.06 13.48
N TYR A 45 5.14 -4.24 13.48
CA TYR A 45 4.58 -5.49 12.95
C TYR A 45 3.34 -5.96 13.71
N CYS A 46 3.21 -5.56 14.97
CA CYS A 46 2.07 -5.89 15.83
C CYS A 46 0.94 -4.84 15.74
N LEU A 47 1.21 -3.69 15.13
CA LEU A 47 0.23 -2.63 14.91
C LEU A 47 -0.58 -2.92 13.64
N GLY A 48 -1.25 -1.91 13.10
CA GLY A 48 -2.29 -2.13 12.11
C GLY A 48 -1.83 -2.94 10.89
N GLY A 49 -2.64 -3.95 10.55
CA GLY A 49 -2.34 -4.96 9.53
C GLY A 49 -1.80 -6.27 10.10
N CYS A 50 -1.62 -6.40 11.42
CA CYS A 50 -1.17 -7.65 12.04
C CYS A 50 -2.25 -8.73 11.98
N ASP A 51 -2.03 -9.83 11.26
CA ASP A 51 -2.99 -10.93 11.11
C ASP A 51 -2.91 -11.90 12.31
N PRO A 52 -3.92 -11.96 13.20
CA PRO A 52 -3.89 -12.84 14.37
C PRO A 52 -4.00 -14.33 14.02
N ARG A 53 -4.44 -14.68 12.80
CA ARG A 53 -4.54 -16.08 12.34
C ARG A 53 -3.16 -16.65 12.02
N MET A 54 -2.29 -15.81 11.45
CA MET A 54 -0.92 -16.14 11.02
C MET A 54 0.14 -15.77 12.08
N SER A 55 -0.25 -15.01 13.10
CA SER A 55 0.59 -14.70 14.27
C SER A 55 0.75 -15.90 15.20
N TYR A 56 1.71 -15.82 16.13
CA TYR A 56 2.00 -16.88 17.09
C TYR A 56 0.75 -17.32 17.88
N ASN A 57 -0.05 -16.35 18.33
CA ASN A 57 -1.36 -16.55 18.95
C ASN A 57 -2.28 -15.32 18.74
N LEU A 58 -3.56 -15.44 19.12
CA LEU A 58 -4.56 -14.38 18.93
C LEU A 58 -4.25 -13.07 19.68
N SER A 59 -3.45 -13.11 20.74
CA SER A 59 -3.04 -11.92 21.51
C SER A 59 -1.70 -11.34 21.09
N SER A 60 -1.09 -11.85 20.01
CA SER A 60 0.19 -11.36 19.52
C SER A 60 0.05 -9.96 18.91
N CYS A 61 -1.02 -9.73 18.16
CA CYS A 61 -1.35 -8.43 17.58
C CYS A 61 -1.88 -7.47 18.63
N VAL A 62 -1.57 -6.19 18.47
CA VAL A 62 -2.12 -5.11 19.28
C VAL A 62 -3.61 -4.94 18.94
N PRO A 63 -4.49 -4.78 19.95
CA PRO A 63 -5.92 -4.50 19.71
C PRO A 63 -6.13 -3.32 18.75
N ALA A 64 -7.07 -3.45 17.82
CA ALA A 64 -7.29 -2.49 16.74
C ALA A 64 -8.16 -1.31 17.24
N PRO A 65 -7.71 -0.04 17.22
CA PRO A 65 -8.48 1.09 17.76
C PRO A 65 -9.84 1.24 17.06
N VAL A 66 -10.93 1.38 17.83
CA VAL A 66 -12.29 1.52 17.30
C VAL A 66 -12.47 2.85 16.57
N CYS A 67 -13.23 2.83 15.48
CA CYS A 67 -13.60 4.00 14.68
C CYS A 67 -14.32 5.09 15.47
N SER A 68 -14.03 6.35 15.13
CA SER A 68 -14.81 7.53 15.51
C SER A 68 -15.16 8.33 14.26
N ASP A 69 -16.39 8.88 14.19
CA ASP A 69 -16.79 9.75 13.08
C ASP A 69 -15.81 10.91 12.94
N ARG A 70 -15.31 11.14 11.73
CA ARG A 70 -14.32 12.19 11.47
C ARG A 70 -14.24 12.59 10.00
N THR A 71 -13.86 13.84 9.79
CA THR A 71 -13.44 14.35 8.50
C THR A 71 -12.02 14.91 8.63
N THR A 72 -11.08 14.32 7.92
CA THR A 72 -9.71 14.83 7.80
C THR A 72 -9.58 15.63 6.51
N LYS A 73 -9.30 16.92 6.62
CA LYS A 73 -8.91 17.77 5.49
C LYS A 73 -7.39 17.77 5.37
N PHE A 74 -6.88 17.38 4.20
CA PHE A 74 -5.45 17.22 3.95
C PHE A 74 -4.80 18.52 3.49
N GLY A 75 -4.97 19.59 4.26
CA GLY A 75 -4.33 20.89 3.97
C GLY A 75 -2.81 20.90 4.20
N ASN A 76 -2.33 19.98 5.04
CA ASN A 76 -0.93 19.79 5.43
C ASN A 76 -0.72 18.35 5.96
N LEU A 77 0.47 18.05 6.51
CA LEU A 77 0.81 16.74 7.08
C LEU A 77 0.50 16.58 8.58
N ASP A 78 -0.17 17.53 9.24
CA ASP A 78 -0.32 17.55 10.71
C ASP A 78 -1.09 16.34 11.25
N SER A 79 -2.04 15.81 10.48
CA SER A 79 -2.84 14.62 10.84
C SER A 79 -2.12 13.29 10.59
N ILE A 80 -0.95 13.34 9.96
CA ILE A 80 -0.18 12.19 9.49
C ILE A 80 1.05 11.99 10.40
N VAL A 81 1.41 10.73 10.63
CA VAL A 81 2.66 10.33 11.28
C VAL A 81 3.33 9.24 10.48
N ASP A 82 4.67 9.25 10.46
CA ASP A 82 5.42 8.17 9.84
C ASP A 82 5.27 6.86 10.63
N ILE A 83 5.17 5.75 9.93
CA ILE A 83 5.05 4.41 10.53
C ILE A 83 6.19 4.09 11.50
N SER A 84 7.39 4.66 11.29
CA SER A 84 8.55 4.49 12.17
C SER A 84 8.47 5.25 13.49
N GLU A 85 7.48 6.11 13.66
CA GLU A 85 7.23 6.87 14.88
C GLU A 85 5.91 6.49 15.55
N TYR A 86 5.04 5.75 14.85
CA TYR A 86 3.71 5.42 15.33
C TYR A 86 3.70 4.21 16.27
N LEU A 87 3.33 4.44 17.53
CA LEU A 87 3.20 3.39 18.57
C LEU A 87 1.76 2.92 18.79
N GLY A 88 0.81 3.28 17.93
CA GLY A 88 -0.60 2.86 18.05
C GLY A 88 -1.56 3.90 18.65
N ASP A 89 -1.08 5.07 19.05
CA ASP A 89 -1.91 6.11 19.67
C ASP A 89 -2.79 6.87 18.65
N ALA A 90 -3.94 6.28 18.33
CA ALA A 90 -4.93 6.83 17.41
C ALA A 90 -5.56 8.16 17.86
N SER A 91 -5.34 8.59 19.12
CA SER A 91 -5.83 9.89 19.61
C SER A 91 -4.95 11.07 19.20
N LYS A 92 -3.69 10.81 18.81
CA LYS A 92 -2.72 11.85 18.44
C LYS A 92 -2.69 12.15 16.96
N LYS A 93 -2.93 11.13 16.14
CA LYS A 93 -2.76 11.16 14.69
C LYS A 93 -3.87 10.37 14.04
N ASP A 94 -4.39 10.88 12.94
CA ASP A 94 -5.50 10.26 12.23
C ASP A 94 -5.03 9.22 11.21
N TRP A 95 -3.81 9.41 10.71
CA TRP A 95 -3.24 8.62 9.63
C TRP A 95 -1.79 8.24 9.90
N VAL A 96 -1.42 7.04 9.46
CA VAL A 96 -0.04 6.56 9.41
C VAL A 96 0.38 6.50 7.96
N ALA A 97 1.55 7.06 7.66
CA ALA A 97 2.16 6.97 6.34
C ALA A 97 3.30 5.96 6.32
N GLN A 98 3.38 5.19 5.23
CA GLN A 98 4.58 4.53 4.77
C GLN A 98 4.91 5.10 3.39
N GLY A 99 6.16 5.55 3.20
CA GLY A 99 6.53 6.36 2.04
C GLY A 99 6.55 7.85 2.38
N GLU A 100 6.58 8.71 1.37
CA GLU A 100 6.87 10.14 1.54
C GLU A 100 5.68 10.98 1.05
N PRO A 101 4.64 11.18 1.86
CA PRO A 101 3.59 12.13 1.52
C PRO A 101 4.15 13.56 1.54
N ALA A 102 3.66 14.41 0.63
CA ALA A 102 4.09 15.80 0.53
C ALA A 102 2.90 16.75 0.57
N SER A 103 3.04 17.93 1.19
CA SER A 103 2.00 18.96 1.11
C SER A 103 2.15 19.76 -0.19
N HIS A 104 1.05 19.99 -0.90
CA HIS A 104 1.04 20.79 -2.13
C HIS A 104 -0.33 21.44 -2.36
N ASP A 105 -0.35 22.75 -2.56
CA ASP A 105 -1.55 23.53 -2.92
C ASP A 105 -2.78 23.25 -2.04
N GLY A 106 -2.58 23.17 -0.72
CA GLY A 106 -3.65 22.89 0.25
C GLY A 106 -4.20 21.46 0.20
N ASN A 107 -3.42 20.52 -0.36
CA ASN A 107 -3.71 19.09 -0.43
C ASN A 107 -2.47 18.28 0.02
N VAL A 108 -2.64 16.97 0.21
CA VAL A 108 -1.52 16.03 0.39
C VAL A 108 -1.35 15.20 -0.87
N LEU A 109 -0.10 15.10 -1.33
CA LEU A 109 0.33 14.19 -2.39
C LEU A 109 0.77 12.87 -1.77
N LEU A 110 0.27 11.77 -2.30
CA LEU A 110 0.90 10.46 -2.12
C LEU A 110 1.92 10.34 -3.24
N THR A 111 3.22 10.24 -2.91
CA THR A 111 4.29 10.27 -3.91
C THR A 111 4.83 8.89 -4.19
N MET A 112 5.34 8.70 -5.41
CA MET A 112 6.10 7.53 -5.83
C MET A 112 7.32 7.99 -6.62
N PRO A 113 8.42 8.33 -5.93
CA PRO A 113 9.71 8.58 -6.56
C PRO A 113 10.19 7.39 -7.38
N LYS A 114 11.14 7.65 -8.29
CA LYS A 114 11.70 6.62 -9.16
C LYS A 114 12.25 5.45 -8.33
N ASN A 115 11.85 4.23 -8.71
CA ASN A 115 12.24 2.97 -8.06
C ASN A 115 11.83 2.86 -6.58
N SER A 116 10.89 3.68 -6.11
CA SER A 116 10.30 3.50 -4.78
C SER A 116 9.11 2.54 -4.81
N VAL A 117 8.62 2.20 -3.62
CA VAL A 117 7.44 1.36 -3.42
C VAL A 117 6.13 2.14 -3.47
N GLY A 118 6.22 3.47 -3.62
CA GLY A 118 5.12 4.40 -3.50
C GLY A 118 4.82 4.80 -2.05
N THR A 119 3.60 5.27 -1.83
CA THR A 119 3.13 5.75 -0.54
C THR A 119 1.81 5.07 -0.19
N VAL A 120 1.69 4.63 1.06
CA VAL A 120 0.43 4.16 1.67
C VAL A 120 0.09 5.07 2.84
N LEU A 121 -1.13 5.57 2.86
CA LEU A 121 -1.70 6.34 3.95
C LEU A 121 -2.85 5.53 4.57
N ALA A 122 -2.73 5.11 5.83
CA ALA A 122 -3.70 4.24 6.49
C ALA A 122 -4.30 4.90 7.74
N SER A 123 -5.61 4.79 7.95
CA SER A 123 -6.27 5.31 9.14
C SER A 123 -5.75 4.64 10.41
N THR A 124 -5.63 5.41 11.49
CA THR A 124 -5.22 4.88 12.81
C THR A 124 -6.32 4.09 13.52
N THR A 125 -7.57 4.27 13.09
CA THR A 125 -8.75 3.56 13.58
C THR A 125 -9.33 2.59 12.56
N TYR A 126 -10.09 1.61 13.05
CA TYR A 126 -10.73 0.56 12.27
C TYR A 126 -12.25 0.75 12.27
N MET A 127 -12.84 0.86 11.09
CA MET A 127 -14.29 0.86 10.94
C MET A 127 -14.80 -0.58 10.77
N TRP A 128 -15.89 -0.92 11.44
CA TRP A 128 -16.56 -2.20 11.25
C TRP A 128 -17.96 -1.94 10.72
N TYR A 129 -18.06 -1.92 9.39
CA TYR A 129 -19.14 -1.28 8.63
C TYR A 129 -19.12 0.25 8.78
N GLY A 130 -19.96 0.94 8.00
CA GLY A 130 -20.10 2.39 7.98
C GLY A 130 -19.99 2.96 6.58
N ASN A 131 -19.77 4.27 6.49
CA ASN A 131 -19.55 4.96 5.23
C ASN A 131 -18.18 5.63 5.26
N VAL A 132 -17.44 5.56 4.15
CA VAL A 132 -16.22 6.33 3.96
C VAL A 132 -16.25 7.03 2.61
N LYS A 133 -15.90 8.31 2.61
CA LYS A 133 -15.77 9.16 1.42
C LYS A 133 -14.34 9.64 1.31
N ALA A 134 -13.74 9.53 0.13
CA ALA A 134 -12.44 10.10 -0.17
C ALA A 134 -12.56 11.01 -1.39
N ARG A 135 -12.13 12.27 -1.24
CA ARG A 135 -12.04 13.24 -2.34
C ARG A 135 -10.60 13.36 -2.79
N PHE A 136 -10.27 12.83 -3.97
CA PHE A 136 -8.91 12.81 -4.48
C PHE A 136 -8.83 12.79 -6.01
N LYS A 137 -7.63 13.01 -6.54
CA LYS A 137 -7.23 12.78 -7.93
C LYS A 137 -6.23 11.63 -7.98
N THR A 138 -6.32 10.80 -9.00
CA THR A 138 -5.43 9.64 -9.18
C THR A 138 -4.13 10.05 -9.85
N ALA A 139 -3.14 9.16 -9.81
CA ALA A 139 -1.96 9.27 -10.65
C ALA A 139 -2.25 8.85 -12.11
N ARG A 140 -1.35 9.22 -13.02
CA ARG A 140 -1.34 8.78 -14.43
C ARG A 140 -0.01 8.10 -14.76
N GLY A 141 0.01 7.38 -15.88
CA GLY A 141 1.22 6.77 -16.44
C GLY A 141 1.18 5.25 -16.43
N ARG A 142 2.01 4.66 -17.30
CA ARG A 142 2.10 3.21 -17.46
C ARG A 142 2.67 2.53 -16.22
N GLY A 143 1.99 1.49 -15.76
CA GLY A 143 2.38 0.71 -14.59
C GLY A 143 2.04 1.38 -13.25
N VAL A 144 1.55 2.62 -13.24
CA VAL A 144 1.20 3.35 -12.01
C VAL A 144 -0.21 2.98 -11.59
N VAL A 145 -0.41 2.68 -10.32
CA VAL A 145 -1.73 2.38 -9.77
C VAL A 145 -1.99 3.27 -8.57
N THR A 146 -3.20 3.82 -8.48
CA THR A 146 -3.73 4.49 -7.28
C THR A 146 -4.83 3.63 -6.68
N ALA A 147 -4.91 3.56 -5.36
CA ALA A 147 -5.89 2.73 -4.66
C ALA A 147 -6.60 3.47 -3.52
N PHE A 148 -7.86 3.12 -3.29
CA PHE A 148 -8.64 3.48 -2.11
C PHE A 148 -9.31 2.22 -1.55
N ILE A 149 -8.84 1.74 -0.41
CA ILE A 149 -9.09 0.39 0.09
C ILE A 149 -9.62 0.45 1.53
N LEU A 150 -10.62 -0.37 1.86
CA LEU A 150 -10.88 -0.84 3.21
C LEU A 150 -10.21 -2.20 3.39
N LEU A 151 -9.20 -2.29 4.26
CA LEU A 151 -8.44 -3.53 4.48
C LEU A 151 -8.44 -3.92 5.96
N SER A 152 -8.95 -5.13 6.26
CA SER A 152 -8.90 -5.70 7.60
C SER A 152 -7.59 -6.43 7.87
N ASP A 153 -7.27 -6.63 9.14
CA ASP A 153 -6.10 -7.39 9.59
C ASP A 153 -6.12 -8.85 9.12
N VAL A 154 -7.32 -9.36 8.82
CA VAL A 154 -7.53 -10.72 8.29
C VAL A 154 -7.83 -10.73 6.80
N LYS A 155 -7.52 -9.63 6.10
CA LYS A 155 -7.59 -9.50 4.64
C LYS A 155 -9.01 -9.58 4.06
N ASP A 156 -10.01 -9.17 4.81
CA ASP A 156 -11.23 -8.68 4.16
C ASP A 156 -10.90 -7.36 3.48
N GLU A 157 -11.32 -7.21 2.23
CA GLU A 157 -10.94 -6.09 1.36
C GLU A 157 -12.15 -5.56 0.59
N ILE A 158 -12.24 -4.24 0.47
CA ILE A 158 -13.19 -3.52 -0.40
C ILE A 158 -12.42 -2.37 -1.02
N ASP A 159 -12.33 -2.31 -2.35
CA ASP A 159 -11.42 -1.38 -3.00
C ASP A 159 -12.03 -0.60 -4.17
N TYR A 160 -11.38 0.52 -4.45
CA TYR A 160 -11.25 1.11 -5.77
C TYR A 160 -9.78 1.04 -6.21
N GLU A 161 -9.56 0.61 -7.45
CA GLU A 161 -8.26 0.65 -8.12
C GLU A 161 -8.34 1.51 -9.38
N PHE A 162 -7.30 2.32 -9.61
CA PHE A 162 -7.18 3.21 -10.76
C PHE A 162 -5.86 2.95 -11.48
N VAL A 163 -5.96 2.43 -12.69
CA VAL A 163 -4.80 2.12 -13.53
C VAL A 163 -4.40 3.39 -14.29
N GLY A 164 -3.17 3.85 -14.14
CA GLY A 164 -2.72 5.17 -14.65
C GLY A 164 -2.75 5.36 -16.17
N VAL A 165 -2.96 4.29 -16.96
CA VAL A 165 -3.20 4.37 -18.41
C VAL A 165 -4.68 4.49 -18.78
N ASP A 166 -5.59 4.22 -17.84
CA ASP A 166 -7.03 4.38 -17.97
C ASP A 166 -7.55 5.39 -16.94
N LEU A 167 -7.69 6.63 -17.39
CA LEU A 167 -8.15 7.74 -16.55
C LEU A 167 -9.67 7.93 -16.57
N GLY A 168 -10.42 7.02 -17.22
CA GLY A 168 -11.88 7.09 -17.37
C GLY A 168 -12.64 6.02 -16.59
N THR A 169 -11.93 5.21 -15.80
CA THR A 169 -12.49 4.06 -15.11
C THR A 169 -12.01 3.97 -13.66
N ALA A 170 -12.95 3.78 -12.74
CA ALA A 170 -12.67 3.30 -11.40
C ALA A 170 -12.99 1.79 -11.37
N GLN A 171 -11.99 0.95 -11.14
CA GLN A 171 -12.21 -0.48 -10.93
C GLN A 171 -12.60 -0.68 -9.48
N THR A 172 -13.53 -1.59 -9.21
CA THR A 172 -14.01 -1.92 -7.87
C THR A 172 -13.86 -3.41 -7.64
N ASN A 173 -13.41 -3.80 -6.47
CA ASN A 173 -13.30 -5.20 -6.11
C ASN A 173 -13.56 -5.42 -4.61
N TYR A 174 -13.66 -6.68 -4.23
CA TYR A 174 -13.71 -7.09 -2.84
C TYR A 174 -13.12 -8.49 -2.67
N TYR A 175 -12.49 -8.73 -1.53
CA TYR A 175 -11.97 -10.04 -1.15
C TYR A 175 -12.43 -10.42 0.24
N TYR A 176 -12.68 -11.71 0.45
CA TYR A 176 -13.00 -12.28 1.75
C TYR A 176 -11.80 -13.03 2.28
N GLN A 177 -11.27 -12.59 3.42
CA GLN A 177 -10.17 -13.24 4.12
C GLN A 177 -8.90 -13.50 3.29
N GLY A 178 -8.66 -12.67 2.27
CA GLY A 178 -7.56 -12.80 1.32
C GLY A 178 -7.79 -13.85 0.22
N ILE A 179 -8.95 -14.50 0.17
CA ILE A 179 -9.21 -15.48 -0.89
C ILE A 179 -9.41 -14.74 -2.21
N THR A 180 -8.51 -14.94 -3.17
CA THR A 180 -8.56 -14.31 -4.48
C THR A 180 -9.68 -14.87 -5.33
N ASP A 181 -10.52 -13.97 -5.84
CA ASP A 181 -11.50 -14.27 -6.88
C ASP A 181 -11.55 -13.12 -7.88
N TYR A 182 -10.91 -13.33 -9.04
CA TYR A 182 -10.78 -12.34 -10.10
C TYR A 182 -12.09 -12.06 -10.85
N HIS A 183 -13.17 -12.81 -10.56
CA HIS A 183 -14.47 -12.59 -11.18
C HIS A 183 -15.31 -11.53 -10.44
N ASN A 184 -14.84 -11.06 -9.28
CA ASN A 184 -15.53 -10.05 -8.48
C ASN A 184 -15.23 -8.60 -8.91
N SER A 185 -14.39 -8.35 -9.90
CA SER A 185 -14.13 -6.99 -10.37
C SER A 185 -15.35 -6.37 -11.06
N GLY A 186 -15.54 -5.05 -10.93
CA GLY A 186 -16.52 -4.28 -11.69
C GLY A 186 -16.03 -2.88 -11.98
N ASN A 187 -16.51 -2.26 -13.05
CA ASN A 187 -16.02 -0.95 -13.50
C ASN A 187 -17.10 0.12 -13.35
N ILE A 188 -16.69 1.31 -12.93
CA ILE A 188 -17.50 2.53 -12.96
C ILE A 188 -16.83 3.51 -13.92
N THR A 189 -17.55 3.94 -14.96
CA THR A 189 -17.06 4.95 -15.90
C THR A 189 -17.29 6.35 -15.34
N LEU A 190 -16.30 7.21 -15.45
CA LEU A 190 -16.30 8.58 -14.92
C LEU A 190 -15.44 9.51 -15.79
N SER A 191 -15.35 10.78 -15.40
CA SER A 191 -14.47 11.74 -16.08
C SER A 191 -13.01 11.54 -15.68
N ASP A 192 -12.10 12.24 -16.36
CA ASP A 192 -10.65 12.17 -16.16
C ASP A 192 -10.24 12.25 -14.67
N THR A 193 -9.79 11.13 -14.12
CA THR A 193 -9.46 10.98 -12.70
C THR A 193 -8.15 11.65 -12.27
N PHE A 194 -7.27 11.98 -13.23
CA PHE A 194 -6.03 12.71 -12.95
C PHE A 194 -6.27 14.22 -12.92
N ARG A 195 -7.13 14.73 -13.80
CA ARG A 195 -7.43 16.17 -13.91
C ARG A 195 -8.46 16.62 -12.88
N ASN A 196 -9.49 15.82 -12.64
CA ASN A 196 -10.64 16.21 -11.84
C ASN A 196 -10.61 15.56 -10.45
N PHE A 197 -11.03 16.33 -9.45
CA PHE A 197 -11.36 15.74 -8.16
C PHE A 197 -12.71 15.04 -8.27
N HIS A 198 -12.75 13.80 -7.81
CA HIS A 198 -13.97 13.03 -7.61
C HIS A 198 -14.14 12.68 -6.14
N GLU A 199 -15.38 12.53 -5.69
CA GLU A 199 -15.70 11.90 -4.40
C GLU A 199 -16.00 10.42 -4.63
N TYR A 200 -15.17 9.55 -4.08
CA TYR A 200 -15.37 8.11 -4.08
C TYR A 200 -15.92 7.69 -2.71
N GLU A 201 -17.02 6.95 -2.69
CA GLU A 201 -17.68 6.55 -1.44
C GLU A 201 -17.90 5.04 -1.39
N ILE A 202 -17.48 4.42 -0.28
CA ILE A 202 -17.84 3.05 0.06
C ILE A 202 -18.88 3.12 1.18
N ARG A 203 -20.07 2.59 0.92
CA ARG A 203 -21.08 2.32 1.96
C ARG A 203 -21.08 0.83 2.24
N TRP A 204 -20.73 0.45 3.45
CA TRP A 204 -20.56 -0.93 3.83
C TRP A 204 -21.44 -1.26 5.03
N THR A 205 -22.32 -2.24 4.87
CA THR A 205 -23.19 -2.76 5.93
C THR A 205 -23.03 -4.28 6.03
N PRO A 206 -23.60 -4.92 7.05
CA PRO A 206 -23.59 -6.39 7.15
C PRO A 206 -24.20 -7.11 5.93
N ASP A 207 -25.03 -6.43 5.14
CA ASP A 207 -25.82 -7.02 4.06
C ASP A 207 -25.37 -6.60 2.66
N LYS A 208 -24.68 -5.47 2.52
CA LYS A 208 -24.27 -4.95 1.20
C LYS A 208 -23.05 -4.03 1.24
N ILE A 209 -22.39 -3.94 0.09
CA ILE A 209 -21.41 -2.89 -0.23
C ILE A 209 -21.97 -2.09 -1.40
N GLU A 210 -21.89 -0.77 -1.32
CA GLU A 210 -22.16 0.14 -2.43
C GLU A 210 -20.92 0.99 -2.69
N TRP A 211 -20.54 1.06 -3.96
CA TRP A 211 -19.49 1.94 -4.47
C TRP A 211 -20.17 3.09 -5.21
N LEU A 212 -19.89 4.32 -4.79
CA LEU A 212 -20.40 5.53 -5.42
C LEU A 212 -19.26 6.41 -5.94
N VAL A 213 -19.56 7.16 -7.00
CA VAL A 213 -18.72 8.24 -7.51
C VAL A 213 -19.60 9.48 -7.62
N ASP A 214 -19.17 10.59 -7.01
CA ASP A 214 -19.88 11.88 -7.01
C ASP A 214 -21.35 11.75 -6.59
N GLY A 215 -21.59 10.93 -5.56
CA GLY A 215 -22.92 10.67 -5.00
C GLY A 215 -23.81 9.71 -5.81
N GLN A 216 -23.33 9.17 -6.93
CA GLN A 216 -24.07 8.21 -7.76
C GLN A 216 -23.60 6.77 -7.49
N VAL A 217 -24.53 5.87 -7.22
CA VAL A 217 -24.22 4.43 -7.06
C VAL A 217 -23.80 3.85 -8.40
N GLY A 218 -22.54 3.46 -8.53
CA GLY A 218 -22.02 2.78 -9.70
C GLY A 218 -22.07 1.25 -9.57
N ARG A 219 -21.99 0.73 -8.34
CA ARG A 219 -22.06 -0.71 -8.08
C ARG A 219 -22.65 -1.03 -6.71
N THR A 220 -23.39 -2.14 -6.64
CA THR A 220 -23.84 -2.75 -5.39
C THR A 220 -23.48 -4.24 -5.39
N LYS A 221 -22.90 -4.74 -4.28
CA LYS A 221 -22.73 -6.17 -4.02
C LYS A 221 -23.52 -6.55 -2.77
N LEU A 222 -24.46 -7.49 -2.90
CA LEU A 222 -25.22 -8.01 -1.77
C LEU A 222 -24.50 -9.22 -1.18
N ARG A 223 -24.46 -9.30 0.15
CA ARG A 223 -23.90 -10.45 0.88
C ARG A 223 -24.60 -11.75 0.48
N LYS A 224 -25.92 -11.73 0.28
CA LYS A 224 -26.69 -12.91 -0.11
C LYS A 224 -26.23 -13.53 -1.46
N ASP A 225 -25.48 -12.78 -2.26
CA ASP A 225 -24.93 -13.23 -3.56
C ASP A 225 -23.48 -13.72 -3.42
N THR A 226 -23.02 -14.02 -2.20
CA THR A 226 -21.65 -14.50 -1.88
C THR A 226 -21.63 -15.85 -1.18
N TRP A 227 -22.76 -16.59 -1.20
CA TRP A 227 -22.79 -17.91 -0.58
C TRP A 227 -21.85 -18.86 -1.32
N ASN A 228 -20.90 -19.42 -0.60
CA ASN A 228 -20.09 -20.52 -1.09
C ASN A 228 -20.58 -21.82 -0.45
N ALA A 229 -21.13 -22.71 -1.29
CA ALA A 229 -21.68 -23.98 -0.83
C ALA A 229 -20.61 -24.97 -0.31
N THR A 230 -19.36 -24.84 -0.78
CA THR A 230 -18.26 -25.72 -0.39
C THR A 230 -17.72 -25.36 0.98
N SER A 231 -17.47 -24.08 1.24
CA SER A 231 -17.00 -23.61 2.56
C SER A 231 -18.13 -23.34 3.55
N GLN A 232 -19.39 -23.42 3.11
CA GLN A 232 -20.59 -23.08 3.89
C GLN A 232 -20.51 -21.69 4.54
N SER A 233 -19.95 -20.73 3.80
CA SER A 233 -19.70 -19.37 4.29
C SER A 233 -20.12 -18.31 3.28
N TRP A 234 -20.49 -17.15 3.81
CA TRP A 234 -20.65 -15.93 3.02
C TRP A 234 -19.26 -15.36 2.76
N MET A 235 -18.78 -15.43 1.52
CA MET A 235 -17.52 -14.83 1.10
C MET A 235 -17.68 -13.32 0.94
N PHE A 236 -17.97 -12.64 2.04
CA PHE A 236 -18.28 -11.20 2.07
C PHE A 236 -17.44 -10.51 3.16
N PRO A 237 -16.83 -9.35 2.88
CA PRO A 237 -16.08 -8.56 3.85
C PRO A 237 -16.91 -8.25 5.10
N GLN A 238 -16.40 -8.63 6.26
CA GLN A 238 -17.20 -8.66 7.48
C GLN A 238 -16.42 -8.40 8.77
N THR A 239 -15.17 -7.95 8.68
CA THR A 239 -14.30 -7.70 9.84
C THR A 239 -13.73 -6.28 9.85
N PRO A 240 -13.45 -5.69 11.03
CA PRO A 240 -13.00 -4.30 11.15
C PRO A 240 -11.83 -4.00 10.21
N ALA A 241 -11.92 -2.90 9.46
CA ALA A 241 -10.98 -2.55 8.41
C ALA A 241 -10.48 -1.11 8.57
N ARG A 242 -9.22 -0.88 8.17
CA ARG A 242 -8.67 0.48 8.03
C ARG A 242 -9.00 1.03 6.67
N VAL A 243 -9.16 2.35 6.61
CA VAL A 243 -9.14 3.08 5.35
C VAL A 243 -7.70 3.25 4.90
N GLN A 244 -7.39 2.90 3.65
CA GLN A 244 -6.08 3.09 3.05
C GLN A 244 -6.21 3.82 1.71
N LEU A 245 -5.32 4.78 1.49
CA LEU A 245 -5.11 5.42 0.19
C LEU A 245 -3.66 5.15 -0.22
N SER A 246 -3.42 4.77 -1.47
CA SER A 246 -2.05 4.51 -1.91
C SER A 246 -1.80 4.86 -3.36
N ILE A 247 -0.51 5.01 -3.67
CA ILE A 247 0.05 4.95 -5.01
C ILE A 247 1.13 3.88 -5.01
N TRP A 248 1.17 2.99 -6.01
CA TRP A 248 2.12 1.89 -6.05
C TRP A 248 2.50 1.47 -7.49
N PRO A 249 3.68 0.83 -7.68
CA PRO A 249 4.19 0.49 -8.99
C PRO A 249 3.67 -0.89 -9.45
N GLY A 250 2.42 -0.97 -9.90
CA GLY A 250 1.83 -2.21 -10.46
C GLY A 250 2.64 -2.81 -11.61
N GLY A 251 3.26 -1.95 -12.43
CA GLY A 251 4.17 -2.33 -13.53
C GLY A 251 5.61 -2.63 -13.12
N ALA A 252 5.91 -2.80 -11.83
CA ALA A 252 7.26 -3.15 -11.38
C ALA A 252 7.69 -4.53 -11.91
N ALA A 253 8.96 -4.65 -12.31
CA ALA A 253 9.50 -5.90 -12.88
C ALA A 253 9.53 -7.07 -11.89
N THR A 254 9.37 -6.81 -10.59
CA THR A 254 9.28 -7.81 -9.52
C THR A 254 7.87 -8.38 -9.35
N ASN A 255 6.86 -7.74 -9.92
CA ASN A 255 5.47 -8.20 -9.82
C ASN A 255 5.20 -9.34 -10.81
N ALA A 256 4.13 -10.10 -10.57
CA ALA A 256 3.69 -11.12 -11.49
C ALA A 256 3.32 -10.51 -12.85
N LYS A 257 3.51 -11.30 -13.92
CA LYS A 257 3.21 -10.83 -15.29
C LYS A 257 1.76 -10.34 -15.42
N GLY A 258 0.81 -11.01 -14.77
CA GLY A 258 -0.60 -10.61 -14.75
C GLY A 258 -0.80 -9.21 -14.16
N THR A 259 -0.16 -8.91 -13.02
CA THR A 259 -0.14 -7.56 -12.41
C THR A 259 0.37 -6.51 -13.38
N VAL A 260 1.52 -6.80 -14.02
CA VAL A 260 2.19 -5.83 -14.90
C VAL A 260 1.33 -5.55 -16.12
N ASP A 261 0.76 -6.59 -16.72
CA ASP A 261 -0.12 -6.44 -17.88
C ASP A 261 -1.40 -5.66 -17.52
N TRP A 262 -2.03 -5.97 -16.38
CA TRP A 262 -3.21 -5.25 -15.87
C TRP A 262 -2.92 -3.77 -15.59
N ALA A 263 -1.75 -3.45 -15.03
CA ALA A 263 -1.31 -2.07 -14.78
C ALA A 263 -0.95 -1.28 -16.06
N GLY A 264 -1.17 -1.88 -17.24
CA GLY A 264 -0.89 -1.27 -18.54
C GLY A 264 0.52 -1.48 -19.06
N GLY A 265 1.32 -2.33 -18.40
CA GLY A 265 2.70 -2.68 -18.77
C GLY A 265 3.75 -2.13 -17.80
N PRO A 266 5.05 -2.27 -18.16
CA PRO A 266 6.16 -1.87 -17.29
C PRO A 266 6.18 -0.38 -16.95
N MET A 267 6.67 -0.05 -15.76
CA MET A 267 6.86 1.34 -15.30
C MET A 267 7.61 2.20 -16.33
N ASP A 268 7.07 3.38 -16.63
CA ASP A 268 7.76 4.40 -17.42
C ASP A 268 8.43 5.45 -16.52
N TRP A 269 9.65 5.15 -16.06
CA TRP A 269 10.44 6.07 -15.24
C TRP A 269 11.03 7.27 -16.01
N SER A 270 10.64 7.46 -17.28
CA SER A 270 10.94 8.65 -18.09
C SER A 270 9.71 9.54 -18.34
N ALA A 271 8.56 9.19 -17.73
CA ALA A 271 7.33 9.95 -17.85
C ALA A 271 7.48 11.40 -17.41
N GLU A 272 6.63 12.27 -17.97
CA GLU A 272 6.62 13.71 -17.71
C GLU A 272 6.64 14.05 -16.21
N ASP A 273 5.81 13.39 -15.42
CA ASP A 273 5.67 13.66 -13.98
C ASP A 273 6.98 13.34 -13.23
N ILE A 274 7.68 12.26 -13.59
CA ILE A 274 9.01 11.95 -13.06
C ILE A 274 10.02 13.02 -13.47
N THR A 275 10.01 13.46 -14.72
CA THR A 275 11.00 14.47 -15.20
C THR A 275 10.78 15.87 -14.63
N LYS A 276 9.53 16.24 -14.31
CA LYS A 276 9.18 17.58 -13.82
C LYS A 276 9.07 17.67 -12.31
N ALA A 277 8.43 16.69 -11.68
CA ALA A 277 8.18 16.67 -10.24
C ALA A 277 9.13 15.73 -9.48
N GLY A 278 9.81 14.80 -10.15
CA GLY A 278 10.69 13.80 -9.52
C GLY A 278 9.96 12.53 -9.05
N TYR A 279 8.63 12.50 -9.11
CA TYR A 279 7.80 11.40 -8.65
C TYR A 279 6.48 11.33 -9.45
N PHE A 280 5.88 10.15 -9.49
CA PHE A 280 4.43 10.05 -9.75
C PHE A 280 3.66 10.43 -8.48
N TYR A 281 2.42 10.90 -8.62
CA TYR A 281 1.63 11.30 -7.45
C TYR A 281 0.13 11.12 -7.64
N ALA A 282 -0.57 10.88 -6.53
CA ALA A 282 -2.00 11.07 -6.37
C ALA A 282 -2.25 12.22 -5.39
N THR A 283 -3.33 13.00 -5.56
CA THR A 283 -3.61 14.19 -4.75
C THR A 283 -4.86 13.98 -3.90
N VAL A 284 -4.71 13.94 -2.58
CA VAL A 284 -5.79 13.73 -1.61
C VAL A 284 -6.18 15.07 -0.96
N ALA A 285 -7.46 15.40 -1.04
CA ALA A 285 -8.01 16.62 -0.45
C ALA A 285 -8.69 16.37 0.89
N GLU A 286 -9.52 15.33 0.97
CA GLU A 286 -10.35 15.07 2.15
C GLU A 286 -10.71 13.59 2.26
N VAL A 287 -10.79 13.08 3.48
CA VAL A 287 -11.45 11.81 3.79
C VAL A 287 -12.44 12.01 4.94
N SER A 288 -13.67 11.53 4.75
CA SER A 288 -14.71 11.50 5.79
C SER A 288 -15.09 10.06 6.11
N ILE A 289 -15.05 9.69 7.38
CA ILE A 289 -15.42 8.37 7.91
C ILE A 289 -16.62 8.55 8.84
N GLU A 290 -17.67 7.79 8.59
CA GLU A 290 -18.86 7.65 9.43
C GLU A 290 -18.94 6.20 9.88
N CYS A 291 -18.77 5.96 11.17
CA CYS A 291 -18.73 4.62 11.73
C CYS A 291 -20.14 4.03 11.84
N TYR A 292 -20.25 2.72 11.64
CA TYR A 292 -21.51 2.03 11.93
C TYR A 292 -21.82 2.04 13.43
N ASN A 293 -23.09 2.29 13.78
CA ASN A 293 -23.54 2.40 15.17
C ASN A 293 -24.54 1.28 15.51
N ALA A 294 -24.10 0.02 15.40
CA ALA A 294 -24.94 -1.11 15.81
C ALA A 294 -25.01 -1.19 17.33
N LYS A 295 -26.21 -1.42 17.88
CA LYS A 295 -26.42 -1.66 19.33
C LYS A 295 -26.04 -3.08 19.76
N LYS A 296 -25.93 -4.00 18.80
CA LYS A 296 -25.61 -5.41 19.00
C LYS A 296 -24.68 -5.87 17.88
N PRO A 297 -23.76 -6.82 18.15
CA PRO A 297 -22.93 -7.37 17.11
C PRO A 297 -23.77 -8.02 15.98
N PRO A 298 -23.26 -8.02 14.73
CA PRO A 298 -21.97 -7.46 14.31
C PRO A 298 -22.03 -5.94 14.03
N GLY A 299 -20.89 -5.25 14.10
CA GLY A 299 -20.79 -3.81 13.78
C GLY A 299 -20.94 -2.85 14.95
N THR A 300 -20.72 -3.31 16.19
CA THR A 300 -20.67 -2.41 17.35
C THR A 300 -19.35 -1.62 17.36
N ASN A 301 -19.38 -0.41 17.88
CA ASN A 301 -18.23 0.48 18.04
C ASN A 301 -18.24 1.21 19.40
N MET A 302 -18.68 0.50 20.44
CA MET A 302 -18.98 1.12 21.75
C MET A 302 -17.80 1.15 22.72
N ASN A 303 -16.74 0.38 22.47
CA ASN A 303 -15.56 0.33 23.34
C ASN A 303 -14.32 0.88 22.65
N LYS A 304 -13.14 0.53 23.17
CA LYS A 304 -11.85 1.13 22.77
C LYS A 304 -11.21 0.44 21.56
N SER A 305 -11.33 -0.88 21.47
CA SER A 305 -10.55 -1.67 20.53
C SER A 305 -11.24 -2.96 20.10
N TYR A 306 -10.94 -3.42 18.89
CA TYR A 306 -11.31 -4.74 18.39
C TYR A 306 -10.21 -5.79 18.62
N THR A 307 -10.64 -7.01 18.94
CA THR A 307 -9.80 -8.23 18.98
C THR A 307 -10.58 -9.42 18.42
N TYR A 308 -9.97 -10.59 18.34
CA TYR A 308 -10.62 -11.82 17.85
C TYR A 308 -10.62 -12.91 18.92
N SER A 309 -11.76 -13.59 19.09
CA SER A 309 -11.90 -14.76 19.96
C SER A 309 -11.52 -16.09 19.29
N SER A 310 -11.36 -16.09 17.96
CA SER A 310 -11.11 -17.29 17.17
C SER A 310 -10.35 -16.98 15.89
N THR A 311 -9.52 -17.92 15.43
CA THR A 311 -8.82 -17.84 14.15
C THR A 311 -9.73 -18.01 12.94
N ARG A 312 -11.02 -18.34 13.12
CA ARG A 312 -12.00 -18.25 12.03
C ARG A 312 -12.12 -16.82 11.51
N ALA A 313 -11.89 -15.82 12.37
CA ALA A 313 -11.93 -14.40 12.04
C ALA A 313 -13.16 -13.97 11.23
N THR A 314 -14.32 -14.54 11.56
CA THR A 314 -15.61 -14.15 11.03
C THR A 314 -16.23 -13.06 11.92
N ASN A 315 -17.27 -12.39 11.43
CA ASN A 315 -17.87 -11.25 12.15
C ASN A 315 -18.36 -11.61 13.57
N ASP A 316 -18.80 -12.86 13.80
CA ASP A 316 -19.23 -13.37 15.11
C ASP A 316 -18.07 -13.66 16.08
N THR A 317 -16.82 -13.55 15.62
CA THR A 317 -15.62 -13.75 16.44
C THR A 317 -14.91 -12.44 16.82
N VAL A 318 -15.35 -11.32 16.23
CA VAL A 318 -14.84 -9.98 16.55
C VAL A 318 -15.37 -9.56 17.91
N LEU A 319 -14.45 -9.15 18.79
CA LEU A 319 -14.75 -8.64 20.13
C LEU A 319 -14.54 -7.13 20.15
N ASP A 320 -15.62 -6.38 20.33
CA ASP A 320 -15.60 -4.95 20.68
C ASP A 320 -15.34 -4.82 22.19
N GLY A 321 -14.13 -4.43 22.57
CA GLY A 321 -13.64 -4.50 23.95
C GLY A 321 -12.75 -3.33 24.36
N ASN A 322 -12.15 -3.45 25.54
CA ASN A 322 -11.40 -2.37 26.19
C ASN A 322 -9.89 -2.62 26.24
N GLY A 323 -9.34 -3.35 25.27
CA GLY A 323 -7.91 -3.59 25.15
C GLY A 323 -7.15 -2.28 24.94
N ASP A 324 -5.98 -2.16 25.57
CA ASP A 324 -5.06 -1.07 25.25
C ASP A 324 -4.46 -1.32 23.87
N PHE A 325 -4.14 -0.25 23.15
CA PHE A 325 -3.65 -0.31 21.77
C PHE A 325 -2.39 0.55 21.53
N VAL A 326 -1.77 1.03 22.62
CA VAL A 326 -0.58 1.88 22.56
C VAL A 326 0.61 1.13 23.12
N LEU A 327 1.58 0.85 22.24
CA LEU A 327 2.86 0.27 22.61
C LEU A 327 3.69 1.26 23.42
N GLY A 328 4.42 0.76 24.41
CA GLY A 328 5.39 1.51 25.19
C GLY A 328 6.70 1.75 24.45
N SER A 329 7.04 0.89 23.49
CA SER A 329 8.19 0.99 22.59
C SER A 329 8.02 0.05 21.38
N PHE A 330 8.87 0.18 20.36
CA PHE A 330 8.93 -0.78 19.24
C PHE A 330 9.48 -2.16 19.62
N GLU A 331 9.85 -2.40 20.87
CA GLU A 331 10.14 -3.76 21.36
C GLU A 331 8.88 -4.49 21.87
N GLY A 332 7.76 -3.78 21.99
CA GLY A 332 6.50 -4.31 22.50
C GLY A 332 5.73 -5.15 21.48
N THR A 333 4.76 -5.91 22.00
CA THR A 333 3.81 -6.74 21.23
C THR A 333 2.41 -6.59 21.81
N GLY A 334 1.38 -7.19 21.20
CA GLY A 334 0.05 -7.23 21.80
C GLY A 334 0.01 -7.96 23.14
N SER A 335 0.89 -8.95 23.33
CA SER A 335 1.01 -9.73 24.57
C SER A 335 1.88 -9.06 25.64
N ASP A 336 2.77 -8.14 25.25
CA ASP A 336 3.62 -7.35 26.14
C ASP A 336 3.77 -5.91 25.63
N MET A 337 2.72 -5.12 25.79
CA MET A 337 2.67 -3.75 25.28
C MET A 337 3.60 -2.79 26.02
N LYS A 338 4.07 -3.12 27.23
CA LYS A 338 4.89 -2.22 28.06
C LYS A 338 6.38 -2.51 27.98
N LYS A 339 6.78 -3.49 27.17
CA LYS A 339 8.18 -3.86 26.99
C LYS A 339 9.06 -2.67 26.62
N ALA A 340 10.18 -2.54 27.33
CA ALA A 340 11.17 -1.47 27.17
C ALA A 340 10.60 -0.04 27.12
N LYS A 341 9.44 0.20 27.75
CA LYS A 341 8.90 1.55 27.90
C LYS A 341 9.89 2.41 28.71
N PRO A 342 10.38 3.54 28.18
CA PRO A 342 11.32 4.39 28.92
C PRO A 342 10.69 4.86 30.24
N SER A 343 11.42 4.69 31.35
CA SER A 343 11.04 5.31 32.63
C SER A 343 11.38 6.80 32.59
N VAL A 344 10.59 7.64 33.27
CA VAL A 344 10.67 9.13 33.26
C VAL A 344 12.01 9.68 33.80
N SER A 345 12.99 8.84 34.15
CA SER A 345 14.26 9.27 34.76
C SER A 345 15.54 8.73 34.10
N GLN A 346 15.47 8.25 32.86
CA GLN A 346 16.69 7.94 32.11
C GLN A 346 16.67 8.60 30.74
N SER A 347 17.70 9.41 30.49
CA SER A 347 18.05 9.93 29.17
C SER A 347 18.05 8.77 28.18
N ALA A 348 17.25 8.89 27.13
CA ALA A 348 17.07 7.85 26.13
C ALA A 348 18.42 7.39 25.58
N ALA A 349 18.78 6.12 25.83
CA ALA A 349 19.80 5.47 25.02
C ALA A 349 19.29 5.44 23.57
N PRO A 350 20.15 5.69 22.57
CA PRO A 350 19.74 5.64 21.17
C PRO A 350 19.10 4.26 20.91
N SER A 351 17.92 4.29 20.27
CA SER A 351 17.27 3.06 19.81
C SER A 351 18.30 2.24 19.04
N LYS A 352 18.46 0.96 19.41
CA LYS A 352 19.13 0.03 18.52
C LYS A 352 18.23 -0.05 17.28
N ASN A 353 18.57 0.71 16.24
CA ASN A 353 18.01 0.57 14.91
C ASN A 353 18.43 -0.80 14.36
N THR A 354 17.80 -1.86 14.85
CA THR A 354 17.74 -3.13 14.13
C THR A 354 16.78 -2.92 12.97
N ALA A 355 17.26 -3.19 11.76
CA ALA A 355 16.61 -2.95 10.46
C ALA A 355 15.27 -3.69 10.23
N ALA A 356 14.57 -4.09 11.28
CA ALA A 356 13.34 -4.89 11.28
C ALA A 356 12.24 -4.25 12.15
N THR A 357 12.17 -2.91 12.22
CA THR A 357 11.11 -2.22 12.97
C THR A 357 9.93 -1.78 12.10
N ILE A 358 10.06 -1.80 10.76
CA ILE A 358 9.01 -1.35 9.83
C ILE A 358 8.58 -2.49 8.91
N PRO A 359 7.34 -2.97 9.01
CA PRO A 359 6.76 -3.89 8.04
C PRO A 359 6.82 -3.30 6.65
N GLY A 360 7.20 -4.06 5.63
CA GLY A 360 7.18 -3.52 4.28
C GLY A 360 8.39 -2.65 3.92
N GLY A 361 9.32 -2.44 4.85
CA GLY A 361 10.44 -1.51 4.68
C GLY A 361 11.53 -2.06 3.77
N GLY A 362 11.47 -1.75 2.47
CA GLY A 362 12.68 -1.50 1.69
C GLY A 362 13.08 -0.05 1.90
N ASN A 363 14.33 0.24 2.26
CA ASN A 363 14.82 1.60 2.50
C ASN A 363 14.39 2.55 1.36
N GLY A 364 13.38 3.38 1.61
CA GLY A 364 13.16 4.59 0.84
C GLY A 364 14.44 5.42 0.88
N ALA A 365 14.85 5.96 -0.27
CA ALA A 365 15.94 6.92 -0.31
C ALA A 365 15.65 8.01 0.72
N ALA A 366 16.67 8.43 1.48
CA ALA A 366 16.52 9.55 2.40
C ALA A 366 15.96 10.77 1.64
N GLY A 367 14.74 11.16 1.97
CA GLY A 367 14.05 12.28 1.35
C GLY A 367 14.88 13.56 1.40
N GLN A 368 15.10 14.14 0.22
CA GLN A 368 15.38 15.56 0.10
C GLN A 368 14.09 16.30 0.45
N ASP A 369 14.21 17.29 1.33
CA ASP A 369 13.12 18.20 1.66
C ASP A 369 12.61 18.87 0.38
N HIS A 370 11.40 18.48 -0.04
CA HIS A 370 10.69 19.06 -1.18
C HIS A 370 9.66 20.11 -0.72
N SER A 371 10.01 20.93 0.27
CA SER A 371 9.30 22.18 0.55
C SER A 371 9.68 23.27 -0.46
N GLY A 372 9.14 23.16 -1.67
CA GLY A 372 9.22 24.21 -2.68
C GLY A 372 8.36 25.43 -2.30
N THR A 373 8.84 26.30 -1.42
CA THR A 373 8.31 27.67 -1.28
C THR A 373 9.26 28.63 -1.99
N GLY A 374 8.76 29.24 -3.08
CA GLY A 374 9.45 30.31 -3.79
C GLY A 374 9.60 31.53 -2.89
N GLY A 375 10.84 31.87 -2.55
CA GLY A 375 11.21 33.10 -1.85
C GLY A 375 12.53 33.65 -2.41
N GLN A 376 12.42 34.68 -3.25
CA GLN A 376 13.57 35.49 -3.69
C GLN A 376 14.22 36.21 -2.51
N SER A 377 15.51 35.97 -2.29
CA SER A 377 16.55 36.92 -1.85
C SER A 377 17.88 36.16 -1.96
N GLY A 378 18.88 36.55 -2.77
CA GLY A 378 19.61 37.81 -2.72
C GLY A 378 20.97 37.55 -2.06
N GLY A 379 21.99 37.17 -2.84
CA GLY A 379 23.34 36.92 -2.33
C GLY A 379 24.35 36.55 -3.40
N SER A 380 25.12 37.55 -3.84
CA SER A 380 26.12 37.52 -4.91
C SER A 380 27.42 36.77 -4.56
N SER A 381 27.97 36.04 -5.53
CA SER A 381 29.39 35.89 -5.91
C SER A 381 29.48 34.72 -6.90
N GLY A 382 30.11 34.74 -8.07
CA GLY A 382 31.20 35.53 -8.62
C GLY A 382 32.19 34.53 -9.25
N ASN A 383 32.52 34.73 -10.54
CA ASN A 383 33.32 33.91 -11.47
C ASN A 383 32.53 32.80 -12.19
N GLY A 384 32.40 32.74 -13.52
CA GLY A 384 33.18 33.35 -14.59
C GLY A 384 33.96 32.26 -15.33
N ASP A 385 33.36 31.67 -16.37
CA ASP A 385 34.10 31.32 -17.58
C ASP A 385 33.16 31.16 -18.79
N SER A 386 33.70 31.59 -19.93
CA SER A 386 33.10 31.81 -21.23
C SER A 386 33.31 30.62 -22.17
N GLY A 387 32.32 30.30 -23.00
CA GLY A 387 32.47 29.30 -24.07
C GLY A 387 31.32 29.35 -25.07
N SER A 388 31.45 30.20 -26.07
CA SER A 388 30.56 30.37 -27.23
C SER A 388 30.66 29.18 -28.21
N GLY A 389 29.55 28.79 -28.84
CA GLY A 389 29.56 27.82 -29.94
C GLY A 389 28.19 27.62 -30.60
N SER A 390 27.94 28.42 -31.63
CA SER A 390 26.76 28.46 -32.51
C SER A 390 26.64 27.24 -33.44
N GLY A 391 25.43 26.94 -33.96
CA GLY A 391 25.32 26.23 -35.25
C GLY A 391 24.05 25.42 -35.50
N SER A 392 23.14 25.99 -36.30
CA SER A 392 21.89 25.47 -36.85
C SER A 392 22.05 24.30 -37.85
N GLY A 393 20.97 23.58 -38.18
CA GLY A 393 20.93 22.80 -39.42
C GLY A 393 19.81 21.77 -39.58
N SER A 394 18.75 22.16 -40.30
CA SER A 394 17.59 21.39 -40.74
C SER A 394 17.91 20.28 -41.77
N GLY A 395 17.02 19.30 -41.94
CA GLY A 395 17.04 18.40 -43.12
C GLY A 395 15.99 17.30 -43.11
N ALA A 396 14.98 17.44 -43.96
CA ALA A 396 13.90 16.50 -44.23
C ALA A 396 14.32 15.32 -45.14
N GLY A 397 13.52 14.25 -45.17
CA GLY A 397 13.64 13.17 -46.16
C GLY A 397 12.53 12.13 -46.06
N SER A 398 11.53 12.27 -46.92
CA SER A 398 10.37 11.38 -47.14
C SER A 398 10.74 10.06 -47.83
N GLY A 399 9.92 9.01 -47.65
CA GLY A 399 9.95 7.79 -48.48
C GLY A 399 8.83 6.80 -48.15
N SER A 400 7.89 6.68 -49.08
CA SER A 400 6.59 5.98 -49.05
C SER A 400 6.68 4.47 -49.38
N GLY A 401 5.68 3.67 -48.99
CA GLY A 401 5.46 2.31 -49.53
C GLY A 401 4.35 1.50 -48.86
N SER A 402 3.33 1.10 -49.61
CA SER A 402 1.96 0.71 -49.20
C SER A 402 1.66 -0.79 -49.00
N GLY A 403 0.82 -1.11 -47.98
CA GLY A 403 -0.29 -2.12 -47.92
C GLY A 403 -0.02 -3.64 -48.09
N PRO A 404 -1.01 -4.56 -47.82
CA PRO A 404 -2.33 -4.42 -47.19
C PRO A 404 -2.57 -5.35 -45.96
N GLY A 405 -3.68 -5.16 -45.24
CA GLY A 405 -4.09 -5.94 -44.04
C GLY A 405 -4.59 -7.38 -44.32
N PRO A 406 -5.01 -8.09 -43.26
CA PRO A 406 -6.47 -8.21 -43.08
C PRO A 406 -6.96 -7.94 -41.65
N SER A 407 -8.18 -7.44 -41.63
CA SER A 407 -9.06 -7.13 -40.51
C SER A 407 -9.44 -8.34 -39.65
N GLY A 408 -9.38 -8.18 -38.33
CA GLY A 408 -10.11 -8.98 -37.35
C GLY A 408 -10.74 -8.06 -36.31
N ASN A 409 -12.04 -7.80 -36.44
CA ASN A 409 -12.86 -7.08 -35.47
C ASN A 409 -12.96 -7.88 -34.16
N CYS A 410 -12.65 -7.27 -33.02
CA CYS A 410 -13.20 -7.67 -31.72
C CYS A 410 -14.11 -6.54 -31.22
N PRO A 411 -15.43 -6.76 -31.06
CA PRO A 411 -16.33 -5.75 -30.53
C PRO A 411 -16.08 -5.52 -29.03
N ALA A 412 -16.11 -4.25 -28.62
CA ALA A 412 -16.00 -3.81 -27.24
C ALA A 412 -17.32 -4.04 -26.48
N SER A 413 -17.50 -5.26 -25.96
CA SER A 413 -18.39 -5.53 -24.83
C SER A 413 -18.15 -6.96 -24.34
N SER A 414 -17.85 -7.10 -23.04
CA SER A 414 -17.50 -8.34 -22.32
C SER A 414 -16.11 -8.91 -22.60
N PHE A 415 -15.25 -8.91 -21.57
CA PHE A 415 -13.97 -9.60 -21.58
C PHE A 415 -14.15 -10.96 -20.88
N ASN A 416 -13.85 -12.04 -21.59
CA ASN A 416 -13.91 -13.42 -21.12
C ASN A 416 -12.51 -14.04 -21.32
N GLN A 417 -11.81 -14.40 -20.24
CA GLN A 417 -10.47 -14.98 -20.29
C GLN A 417 -10.54 -16.50 -20.40
N ASP A 418 -10.63 -17.01 -21.62
CA ASP A 418 -10.04 -18.32 -21.94
C ASP A 418 -9.62 -18.37 -23.41
N CYS A 419 -8.32 -18.25 -23.64
CA CYS A 419 -7.68 -18.54 -24.92
C CYS A 419 -6.32 -19.20 -24.66
N SER A 420 -6.34 -20.41 -24.09
CA SER A 420 -5.18 -21.30 -24.05
C SER A 420 -5.27 -22.35 -25.15
N LYS A 421 -4.49 -22.20 -26.25
CA LYS A 421 -3.89 -23.34 -26.97
C LYS A 421 -2.52 -22.96 -27.52
N GLY A 422 -1.55 -23.79 -27.16
CA GLY A 422 -0.12 -23.48 -27.22
C GLY A 422 0.55 -23.69 -28.57
N THR A 423 1.86 -23.50 -28.56
CA THR A 423 2.86 -24.20 -29.37
C THR A 423 4.26 -23.88 -28.83
N SER A 424 5.17 -24.78 -29.15
CA SER A 424 6.48 -25.08 -28.59
C SER A 424 7.63 -24.10 -28.90
N ASP A 425 8.58 -24.06 -27.95
CA ASP A 425 10.02 -23.69 -28.01
C ASP A 425 10.74 -23.83 -29.38
N PRO A 426 11.84 -23.06 -29.66
CA PRO A 426 13.11 -23.27 -28.94
C PRO A 426 14.12 -22.10 -28.78
N LYS A 427 14.95 -22.27 -27.74
CA LYS A 427 16.40 -22.02 -27.56
C LYS A 427 17.01 -20.61 -27.78
N SER A 428 17.66 -20.19 -26.70
CA SER A 428 18.55 -19.06 -26.50
C SER A 428 19.93 -19.20 -27.17
N ASP A 429 20.44 -18.08 -27.71
CA ASP A 429 21.87 -17.85 -27.92
C ASP A 429 22.37 -16.68 -27.05
N THR A 430 23.49 -16.94 -26.38
CA THR A 430 24.27 -16.04 -25.54
C THR A 430 25.04 -14.99 -26.34
N ALA A 431 25.06 -13.74 -25.85
CA ALA A 431 26.10 -12.76 -26.18
C ALA A 431 26.46 -11.90 -24.94
N LYS A 432 27.78 -11.75 -24.72
CA LYS A 432 28.45 -11.08 -23.60
C LYS A 432 28.85 -9.63 -23.93
N SER A 433 29.12 -8.89 -22.84
CA SER A 433 29.84 -7.61 -22.69
C SER A 433 28.94 -6.36 -22.68
N SER A 434 29.21 -5.32 -21.88
CA SER A 434 30.42 -4.92 -21.16
C SER A 434 30.04 -3.99 -19.99
N ALA A 435 30.88 -4.02 -18.96
CA ALA A 435 30.69 -3.36 -17.67
C ALA A 435 31.01 -1.86 -17.72
N HIS A 436 30.13 -1.04 -17.14
CA HIS A 436 30.51 0.23 -16.53
C HIS A 436 29.88 0.35 -15.14
N LYS A 437 30.73 0.79 -14.20
CA LYS A 437 30.56 0.82 -12.74
C LYS A 437 29.25 1.48 -12.30
N ALA A 438 28.33 0.69 -11.75
CA ALA A 438 27.27 1.14 -10.88
C ALA A 438 27.66 0.83 -9.43
N GLY A 439 27.60 1.84 -8.55
CA GLY A 439 27.77 1.69 -7.11
C GLY A 439 26.74 0.71 -6.57
N ILE A 440 27.23 -0.30 -5.85
CA ILE A 440 26.47 -1.42 -5.34
C ILE A 440 25.63 -0.98 -4.14
N SER A 441 24.30 -1.05 -4.27
CA SER A 441 23.42 -1.40 -3.17
C SER A 441 22.44 -2.44 -3.71
N ALA A 442 22.84 -3.71 -3.62
CA ALA A 442 22.11 -4.87 -4.16
C ALA A 442 21.18 -5.51 -3.11
N LEU A 443 20.67 -4.74 -2.14
CA LEU A 443 19.84 -5.28 -1.05
C LEU A 443 18.70 -4.32 -0.69
N ALA A 444 17.86 -4.00 -1.68
CA ALA A 444 16.62 -3.26 -1.46
C ALA A 444 15.62 -3.53 -2.58
N MET A 445 15.17 -4.78 -2.75
CA MET A 445 14.09 -5.14 -3.68
C MET A 445 13.33 -6.35 -3.17
N LEU A 446 12.49 -6.20 -2.15
CA LEU A 446 11.61 -7.30 -1.72
C LEU A 446 10.26 -6.94 -1.08
N VAL A 447 9.85 -5.67 -0.93
CA VAL A 447 8.66 -5.41 -0.08
C VAL A 447 7.68 -4.32 -0.58
N ALA A 448 7.60 -4.16 -1.90
CA ALA A 448 6.92 -3.04 -2.54
C ALA A 448 5.64 -3.41 -3.29
N GLY A 449 4.67 -4.02 -2.60
CA GLY A 449 3.42 -4.41 -3.27
C GLY A 449 2.47 -5.24 -2.42
N ALA A 450 2.88 -5.66 -1.24
CA ALA A 450 2.25 -6.77 -0.53
C ALA A 450 0.84 -6.49 0.09
N GLY A 451 0.24 -5.33 -0.18
CA GLY A 451 -1.21 -5.11 0.03
C GLY A 451 -2.05 -5.74 -1.09
N VAL A 452 -1.69 -5.44 -2.35
CA VAL A 452 -2.43 -5.87 -3.56
C VAL A 452 -1.68 -6.95 -4.35
N ALA A 453 -0.34 -6.96 -4.32
CA ALA A 453 0.51 -7.91 -5.03
C ALA A 453 0.72 -9.26 -4.31
N PHE A 454 0.13 -9.49 -3.13
CA PHE A 454 0.04 -10.88 -2.62
C PHE A 454 -1.00 -11.71 -3.39
N TRP A 455 -1.76 -11.07 -4.29
CA TRP A 455 -2.93 -11.60 -4.93
C TRP A 455 -2.97 -11.34 -6.44
N LEU A 456 -1.84 -11.04 -7.07
CA LEU A 456 -1.69 -10.96 -8.53
C LEU A 456 -0.49 -11.76 -9.02
#